data_AF-A0A0N4VQN7-F1
#
_entry.id   AF-A0A0N4VQN7-F1
#
_cell.length_a   1.000
_cell.length_b   1.000
_cell.length_c   1.000
_cell.angle_alpha   90.00
_cell.angle_beta   90.00
_cell.angle_gamma   90.00
#
_symmetry.space_group_name_H-M   'P 1'
#
loop_
_entity.id
_entity.type
_entity.pdbx_description
1 polymer ?
#
loop_
_entity_poly.entity_id
_entity_poly.type
_entity_poly.pdbx_seq_one_letter_code
_entity_poly.pdbx_strand_id
1 'polypeptide(L)'
;MKLMRWLGASVSNSSEPLFDITAEYALRKNKMNLTETEWSKLLLEPYRYNWIVLPNDYCTERYPHIKILIVVYTAPENFKARAALRFMYKDKFYSELGVVILFCIGKSTSKAVYIRVQNEASTWNDIILQDYWDVYETLSYKV
;
A
#
# COMPACT_ATOMS: atom_id res chain seq x y z
N MET A 1 40.31 30.02 27.67
CA MET A 1 40.21 28.83 28.55
C MET A 1 39.07 29.04 29.54
N LYS A 2 37.87 28.54 29.20
CA LYS A 2 36.75 28.26 30.13
C LYS A 2 35.77 27.35 29.37
N LEU A 3 35.78 26.06 29.70
CA LEU A 3 34.78 25.10 29.23
C LEU A 3 33.47 25.36 29.97
N MET A 4 32.35 25.42 29.25
CA MET A 4 31.02 25.21 29.81
C MET A 4 30.39 23.99 29.13
N ARG A 5 30.17 22.97 29.97
CA ARG A 5 29.52 21.70 29.66
C ARG A 5 28.06 21.93 29.24
N TRP A 6 27.67 21.36 28.11
CA TRP A 6 26.27 21.08 27.81
C TRP A 6 25.81 19.84 28.59
N LEU A 7 24.75 20.00 29.36
CA LEU A 7 24.02 18.91 30.02
C LEU A 7 23.15 18.21 28.96
N GLY A 8 23.31 16.90 28.85
CA GLY A 8 22.55 16.06 27.93
C GLY A 8 21.06 16.06 28.28
N ALA A 9 20.23 16.37 27.29
CA ALA A 9 18.81 16.08 27.33
C ALA A 9 18.61 14.59 27.01
N SER A 10 18.12 13.84 27.99
CA SER A 10 17.69 12.45 27.82
C SER A 10 16.43 12.42 26.95
N VAL A 11 16.57 11.96 25.70
CA VAL A 11 15.43 11.58 24.86
C VAL A 11 14.88 10.28 25.41
N SER A 12 13.68 10.34 25.96
CA SER A 12 12.93 9.16 26.39
C SER A 12 12.64 8.27 25.19
N ASN A 13 13.26 7.09 25.15
CA ASN A 13 12.89 5.98 24.29
C ASN A 13 11.43 5.58 24.58
N SER A 14 10.48 6.05 23.77
CA SER A 14 9.21 5.35 23.58
C SER A 14 9.36 4.47 22.34
N SER A 15 9.96 3.30 22.52
CA SER A 15 9.86 2.21 21.55
C SER A 15 8.41 1.72 21.55
N GLU A 16 7.55 2.35 20.74
CA GLU A 16 6.31 1.70 20.32
C GLU A 16 6.69 0.33 19.74
N PRO A 17 6.06 -0.77 20.16
CA PRO A 17 6.44 -2.08 19.69
C PRO A 17 6.20 -2.10 18.18
N LEU A 18 7.25 -2.40 17.41
CA LEU A 18 7.13 -2.83 16.03
C LEU A 18 6.13 -3.98 16.04
N PHE A 19 4.94 -3.76 15.49
CA PHE A 19 3.89 -4.78 15.45
C PHE A 19 4.46 -6.00 14.71
N ASP A 20 4.63 -7.10 15.42
CA ASP A 20 5.33 -8.29 14.92
C ASP A 20 4.44 -9.03 13.91
N ILE A 21 4.54 -8.60 12.66
CA ILE A 21 3.90 -9.22 11.50
C ILE A 21 4.32 -10.68 11.35
N THR A 22 5.55 -11.05 11.74
CA THR A 22 6.01 -12.45 11.76
C THR A 22 5.24 -13.26 12.79
N ALA A 23 4.91 -12.67 13.95
CA ALA A 23 4.01 -13.29 14.91
C ALA A 23 2.58 -13.37 14.38
N GLU A 24 2.03 -12.39 13.67
CA GLU A 24 0.70 -12.54 13.06
C GLU A 24 0.67 -13.63 11.97
N TYR A 25 1.72 -13.71 11.13
CA TYR A 25 1.91 -14.79 10.16
C TYR A 25 2.10 -16.16 10.82
N ALA A 26 2.94 -16.25 11.85
CA ALA A 26 3.22 -17.47 12.59
C ALA A 26 2.00 -17.91 13.42
N LEU A 27 1.26 -16.98 14.01
CA LEU A 27 -0.01 -17.23 14.71
C LEU A 27 -1.06 -17.73 13.73
N ARG A 28 -1.13 -17.19 12.50
CA ARG A 28 -2.06 -17.66 11.48
C ARG A 28 -1.68 -19.04 10.95
N LYS A 29 -0.39 -19.30 10.70
CA LYS A 29 0.12 -20.61 10.25
C LYS A 29 -0.03 -21.69 11.30
N ASN A 30 0.28 -21.41 12.57
CA ASN A 30 0.18 -22.38 13.67
C ASN A 30 -1.25 -22.58 14.20
N LYS A 31 -2.20 -21.68 13.92
CA LYS A 31 -3.64 -21.88 14.24
C LYS A 31 -4.42 -22.56 13.11
N MET A 32 -3.87 -22.67 11.91
CA MET A 32 -4.55 -23.26 10.77
C MET A 32 -4.28 -24.76 10.71
N ASN A 33 -5.15 -25.53 11.36
CA ASN A 33 -5.21 -26.99 11.18
C ASN A 33 -6.06 -27.29 9.94
N LEU A 34 -5.55 -26.91 8.77
CA LEU A 34 -6.28 -26.96 7.50
C LEU A 34 -5.91 -28.22 6.72
N THR A 35 -6.93 -28.84 6.14
CA THR A 35 -6.81 -29.91 5.17
C THR A 35 -6.23 -29.39 3.84
N GLU A 36 -5.67 -30.28 3.02
CA GLU A 36 -5.01 -29.94 1.76
C GLU A 36 -5.96 -29.25 0.74
N THR A 37 -7.25 -29.58 0.80
CA THR A 37 -8.31 -28.93 0.02
C THR A 37 -8.63 -27.52 0.51
N GLU A 38 -8.52 -27.26 1.82
CA GLU A 38 -8.66 -25.91 2.38
C GLU A 38 -7.46 -25.03 2.06
N TRP A 39 -6.24 -25.58 2.06
CA TRP A 39 -5.05 -24.88 1.55
C TRP A 39 -5.19 -24.51 0.08
N SER A 40 -5.74 -25.42 -0.73
CA SER A 40 -5.99 -25.17 -2.16
C SER A 40 -7.01 -24.05 -2.37
N LYS A 41 -8.10 -24.00 -1.58
CA LYS A 41 -9.04 -22.87 -1.58
C LYS A 41 -8.37 -21.58 -1.08
N LEU A 42 -7.50 -21.68 -0.07
CA LEU A 42 -6.76 -20.55 0.46
C LEU A 42 -5.74 -19.98 -0.55
N LEU A 43 -5.23 -20.77 -1.47
CA LEU A 43 -4.32 -20.28 -2.50
C LEU A 43 -5.04 -19.66 -3.72
N LEU A 44 -6.36 -19.88 -3.85
CA LEU A 44 -7.12 -19.58 -5.07
C LEU A 44 -8.25 -18.56 -4.88
N GLU A 45 -8.33 -17.86 -3.76
CA GLU A 45 -9.31 -16.77 -3.55
C GLU A 45 -8.69 -15.40 -3.86
N PRO A 46 -8.82 -14.89 -5.10
CA PRO A 46 -8.28 -13.57 -5.48
C PRO A 46 -8.93 -12.40 -4.73
N TYR A 47 -10.09 -12.63 -4.10
CA TYR A 47 -10.86 -11.63 -3.36
C TYR A 47 -10.78 -11.81 -1.83
N ARG A 48 -9.74 -12.48 -1.32
CA ARG A 48 -9.59 -12.69 0.13
C ARG A 48 -9.61 -11.39 0.94
N TYR A 49 -9.09 -10.31 0.35
CA TYR A 49 -8.89 -9.05 1.06
C TYR A 49 -9.88 -8.00 0.57
N ASN A 50 -10.54 -7.35 1.52
CA ASN A 50 -11.49 -6.29 1.24
C ASN A 50 -10.77 -5.04 0.73
N TRP A 51 -11.46 -4.27 -0.10
CA TRP A 51 -11.03 -2.95 -0.52
C TRP A 51 -11.32 -1.94 0.59
N ILE A 52 -10.31 -1.20 1.03
CA ILE A 52 -10.44 -0.05 1.93
C ILE A 52 -10.75 1.20 1.12
N VAL A 53 -10.04 1.38 0.00
CA VAL A 53 -10.27 2.45 -0.97
C VAL A 53 -10.35 1.84 -2.36
N LEU A 54 -11.43 2.16 -3.08
CA LEU A 54 -11.65 1.77 -4.46
C LEU A 54 -12.19 2.98 -5.23
N PRO A 55 -11.43 3.53 -6.20
CA PRO A 55 -11.84 4.69 -6.98
C PRO A 55 -12.81 4.27 -8.09
N ASN A 56 -14.08 4.04 -7.73
CA ASN A 56 -15.11 3.47 -8.61
C ASN A 56 -15.43 4.33 -9.84
N ASP A 57 -15.18 5.63 -9.75
CA ASP A 57 -15.41 6.64 -10.79
C ASP A 57 -14.22 6.83 -11.74
N TYR A 58 -13.08 6.18 -11.46
CA TYR A 58 -11.83 6.43 -12.18
C TYR A 58 -11.91 6.12 -13.68
N CYS A 59 -12.46 4.96 -14.03
CA CYS A 59 -12.56 4.51 -15.42
C CYS A 59 -13.89 4.90 -16.09
N THR A 60 -14.87 5.38 -15.32
CA THR A 60 -16.23 5.67 -15.81
C THR A 60 -16.50 7.16 -15.95
N GLU A 61 -16.08 7.98 -14.99
CA GLU A 61 -16.32 9.42 -14.99
C GLU A 61 -15.05 10.20 -15.30
N ARG A 62 -13.94 9.86 -14.64
CA ARG A 62 -12.67 10.59 -14.82
C ARG A 62 -11.99 10.29 -16.15
N TYR A 63 -11.95 9.01 -16.54
CA TYR A 63 -11.31 8.55 -17.77
C TYR A 63 -12.25 7.65 -18.60
N PRO A 64 -13.39 8.16 -19.09
CA PRO A 64 -14.43 7.37 -19.78
C PRO A 64 -13.99 6.75 -21.11
N HIS A 65 -12.91 7.24 -21.70
CA HIS A 65 -12.40 6.80 -23.01
C HIS A 65 -11.01 6.17 -22.92
N ILE A 66 -10.71 5.59 -21.75
CA ILE A 66 -9.49 4.83 -21.51
C ILE A 66 -9.33 3.70 -22.54
N LYS A 67 -8.12 3.58 -23.10
CA LYS A 67 -7.71 2.48 -23.99
C LYS A 67 -6.76 1.51 -23.30
N ILE A 68 -5.89 2.02 -22.43
CA ILE A 68 -4.88 1.24 -21.73
C ILE A 68 -4.89 1.65 -20.26
N LEU A 69 -5.11 0.67 -19.38
CA LEU A 69 -4.95 0.82 -17.94
C LEU A 69 -3.64 0.16 -17.50
N ILE A 70 -2.73 0.95 -16.95
CA ILE A 70 -1.51 0.44 -16.35
C ILE A 70 -1.74 0.33 -14.85
N VAL A 71 -1.72 -0.90 -14.34
CA VAL A 71 -1.82 -1.17 -12.91
C VAL A 71 -0.41 -1.33 -12.34
N VAL A 72 -0.06 -0.51 -11.36
CA VAL A 72 1.28 -0.48 -10.76
C VAL A 72 1.22 -0.94 -9.32
N TYR A 73 1.88 -2.07 -9.05
CA TYR A 73 2.14 -2.55 -7.70
C TYR A 73 3.28 -1.74 -7.07
N THR A 74 3.01 -1.09 -5.94
CA THR A 74 4.01 -0.27 -5.24
C THR A 74 3.89 -0.45 -3.73
N ALA A 75 4.99 -0.28 -3.01
CA ALA A 75 4.99 -0.26 -1.55
C ALA A 75 4.34 1.04 -1.02
N PRO A 76 3.75 1.03 0.19
CA PRO A 76 3.14 2.21 0.80
C PRO A 76 4.10 3.40 0.92
N GLU A 77 5.36 3.15 1.22
CA GLU A 77 6.41 4.14 1.48
C GLU A 77 6.89 4.85 0.19
N ASN A 78 6.59 4.31 -0.99
CA ASN A 78 7.10 4.77 -2.27
C ASN A 78 6.34 5.98 -2.86
N PHE A 79 6.03 6.98 -2.03
CA PHE A 79 5.33 8.20 -2.42
C PHE A 79 6.00 8.94 -3.59
N LYS A 80 7.34 9.04 -3.57
CA LYS A 80 8.11 9.75 -4.61
C LYS A 80 8.04 9.03 -5.96
N ALA A 81 8.08 7.70 -5.96
CA ALA A 81 7.98 6.91 -7.18
C ALA A 81 6.60 7.06 -7.82
N ARG A 82 5.52 6.98 -7.03
CA ARG A 82 4.17 7.25 -7.51
C ARG A 82 4.03 8.66 -8.07
N ALA A 83 4.54 9.67 -7.37
CA ALA A 83 4.53 11.05 -7.85
C ALA A 83 5.27 11.23 -9.19
N ALA A 84 6.42 10.57 -9.36
CA ALA A 84 7.16 10.58 -10.63
C ALA A 84 6.36 9.91 -11.77
N LEU A 85 5.74 8.75 -11.50
CA LEU A 85 4.90 8.07 -12.49
C LEU A 85 3.68 8.91 -12.90
N ARG A 86 3.00 9.56 -11.95
CA ARG A 86 1.92 10.52 -12.24
C ARG A 86 2.39 11.66 -13.13
N PHE A 87 3.59 12.18 -12.86
CA PHE A 87 4.17 13.25 -13.65
C PHE A 87 4.52 12.80 -15.07
N MET A 88 5.04 11.58 -15.23
CA MET A 88 5.37 11.00 -16.54
C MET A 88 4.11 10.71 -17.34
N TYR A 89 3.11 10.07 -16.74
CA TYR A 89 1.85 9.65 -17.39
C TYR A 89 0.72 10.66 -17.16
N LYS A 90 1.08 11.94 -17.19
CA LYS A 90 0.15 13.05 -17.02
C LYS A 90 -0.88 13.09 -18.16
N ASP A 91 -1.82 14.03 -18.07
CA ASP A 91 -2.99 14.19 -18.95
C ASP A 91 -2.72 14.04 -20.46
N LYS A 92 -1.53 14.41 -20.94
CA LYS A 92 -1.13 14.24 -22.35
C LYS A 92 -1.23 12.77 -22.81
N PHE A 93 -0.83 11.81 -21.97
CA PHE A 93 -0.90 10.39 -22.29
C PHE A 93 -2.35 9.90 -22.40
N TYR A 94 -3.24 10.43 -21.57
CA TYR A 94 -4.66 10.13 -21.70
C TYR A 94 -5.25 10.77 -22.96
N SER A 95 -5.00 12.06 -23.20
CA SER A 95 -5.60 12.78 -24.34
C SER A 95 -5.13 12.25 -25.69
N GLU A 96 -3.86 11.84 -25.80
CA GLU A 96 -3.28 11.38 -27.08
C GLU A 96 -3.41 9.87 -27.27
N LEU A 97 -3.22 9.08 -26.21
CA LEU A 97 -3.09 7.62 -26.29
C LEU A 97 -4.18 6.86 -25.52
N GLY A 98 -4.98 7.54 -24.69
CA GLY A 98 -5.95 6.89 -23.80
C GLY A 98 -5.29 6.05 -22.71
N VAL A 99 -4.07 6.41 -22.28
CA VAL A 99 -3.30 5.67 -21.26
C VAL A 99 -3.44 6.34 -19.90
N VAL A 100 -3.74 5.56 -18.86
CA VAL A 100 -3.78 6.03 -17.46
C VAL A 100 -3.16 5.02 -16.51
N ILE A 101 -2.87 5.45 -15.28
CA ILE A 101 -2.21 4.64 -14.24
C ILE A 101 -3.08 4.53 -12.99
N LEU A 102 -3.22 3.32 -12.45
CA LEU A 102 -3.72 3.05 -11.10
C LEU A 102 -2.64 2.40 -10.25
N PHE A 103 -2.60 2.74 -8.96
CA PHE A 103 -1.66 2.16 -8.01
C PHE A 103 -2.37 1.20 -7.06
N CYS A 104 -1.91 -0.05 -6.96
CA CYS A 104 -2.40 -0.99 -5.94
C CYS A 104 -1.40 -1.08 -4.79
N ILE A 105 -1.93 -0.89 -3.58
CA ILE A 105 -1.16 -0.75 -2.34
C ILE A 105 -1.90 -1.50 -1.23
N GLY A 106 -1.17 -2.12 -0.30
CA GLY A 106 -1.74 -2.63 0.95
C GLY A 106 -1.46 -1.68 2.14
N LYS A 107 -1.65 -2.17 3.35
CA LYS A 107 -1.43 -1.43 4.60
C LYS A 107 0.05 -1.41 4.95
N SER A 108 0.57 -0.24 5.30
CA SER A 108 1.88 -0.15 5.94
C SER A 108 1.78 -0.53 7.42
N THR A 109 2.81 -1.18 7.94
CA THR A 109 2.97 -1.42 9.39
C THR A 109 3.16 -0.11 10.16
N SER A 110 3.68 0.93 9.50
CA SER A 110 3.80 2.26 10.09
C SER A 110 2.49 3.03 10.00
N LYS A 111 1.90 3.37 11.15
CA LYS A 111 0.68 4.18 11.22
C LYS A 111 0.82 5.53 10.49
N ALA A 112 1.98 6.17 10.59
CA ALA A 112 2.25 7.43 9.92
C ALA A 112 2.23 7.29 8.39
N VAL A 113 2.82 6.21 7.86
CA VAL A 113 2.80 5.91 6.41
C VAL A 113 1.38 5.57 5.98
N TYR A 114 0.66 4.75 6.74
CA TYR A 114 -0.70 4.36 6.41
C TYR A 114 -1.65 5.56 6.31
N ILE A 115 -1.63 6.47 7.29
CA ILE A 115 -2.41 7.72 7.24
C ILE A 115 -2.03 8.56 6.01
N ARG A 116 -0.73 8.64 5.71
CA ARG A 116 -0.25 9.41 4.56
C ARG A 116 -0.71 8.80 3.22
N VAL A 117 -0.78 7.47 3.10
CA VAL A 117 -1.34 6.78 1.93
C VAL A 117 -2.84 7.05 1.80
N GLN A 118 -3.61 7.02 2.88
CA GLN A 118 -5.04 7.36 2.82
C GLN A 118 -5.27 8.79 2.33
N ASN A 119 -4.50 9.75 2.84
CA ASN A 119 -4.56 11.14 2.39
C ASN A 119 -4.18 11.27 0.91
N GLU A 120 -3.14 10.56 0.46
CA GLU A 120 -2.75 10.50 -0.94
C GLU A 120 -3.88 9.92 -1.82
N ALA A 121 -4.49 8.82 -1.40
CA ALA A 121 -5.58 8.16 -2.11
C ALA A 121 -6.79 9.09 -2.25
N SER A 122 -7.16 9.80 -1.19
CA SER A 122 -8.23 10.80 -1.23
C SER A 122 -7.89 12.01 -2.10
N THR A 123 -6.61 12.40 -2.19
CA THR A 123 -6.18 13.56 -3.00
C THR A 123 -6.17 13.24 -4.48
N TRP A 124 -5.64 12.08 -4.86
CA TRP A 124 -5.39 11.75 -6.27
C TRP A 124 -6.47 10.86 -6.89
N ASN A 125 -7.26 10.16 -6.07
CA ASN A 125 -8.28 9.21 -6.49
C ASN A 125 -7.75 8.17 -7.49
N ASP A 126 -6.49 7.76 -7.37
CA ASP A 126 -5.82 6.81 -8.29
C ASP A 126 -5.16 5.63 -7.57
N ILE A 127 -5.50 5.45 -6.28
CA ILE A 127 -4.99 4.38 -5.44
C ILE A 127 -6.11 3.41 -5.11
N ILE A 128 -5.85 2.14 -5.35
CA ILE A 128 -6.60 1.02 -4.81
C ILE A 128 -5.87 0.56 -3.54
N LEU A 129 -6.54 0.69 -2.39
CA LEU A 129 -6.00 0.29 -1.09
C LEU A 129 -6.73 -0.94 -0.58
N GLN A 130 -6.02 -2.04 -0.37
CA GLN A 130 -6.57 -3.31 0.12
C GLN A 130 -6.20 -3.57 1.59
N ASP A 131 -7.03 -4.35 2.29
CA ASP A 131 -6.85 -4.69 3.71
C ASP A 131 -5.93 -5.90 3.93
N TYR A 132 -4.68 -5.81 3.49
CA TYR A 132 -3.61 -6.72 3.88
C TYR A 132 -2.35 -5.93 4.21
N TRP A 133 -1.47 -6.45 5.07
CA TRP A 133 -0.18 -5.81 5.34
C TRP A 133 0.74 -5.92 4.14
N ASP A 134 1.20 -4.80 3.57
CA ASP A 134 2.05 -4.73 2.38
C ASP A 134 3.52 -4.88 2.78
N VAL A 135 3.95 -6.13 2.88
CA VAL A 135 5.32 -6.52 3.24
C VAL A 135 5.77 -7.59 2.24
N TYR A 136 7.06 -7.91 2.25
CA TYR A 136 7.64 -8.78 1.22
C TYR A 136 6.95 -10.16 1.16
N GLU A 137 6.60 -10.71 2.32
CA GLU A 137 5.97 -12.02 2.49
C GLU A 137 4.52 -12.07 1.95
N THR A 138 3.89 -10.92 1.74
CA THR A 138 2.48 -10.79 1.32
C THR A 138 2.32 -10.23 -0.07
N LEU A 139 3.43 -10.01 -0.77
CA LEU A 139 3.44 -9.34 -2.06
C LEU A 139 2.59 -10.10 -3.09
N SER A 140 2.49 -11.43 -2.95
CA SER A 140 1.64 -12.29 -3.79
C SER A 140 0.14 -12.04 -3.64
N TYR A 141 -0.30 -11.27 -2.63
CA TYR A 141 -1.70 -10.88 -2.45
C TYR A 141 -2.09 -9.64 -3.23
N LYS A 142 -1.13 -8.96 -3.87
CA LYS A 142 -1.43 -7.93 -4.87
C LYS A 142 -2.05 -8.61 -6.08
N VAL A 143 -3.36 -8.43 -6.23
CA VAL A 143 -4.13 -8.83 -7.41
C VAL A 143 -4.58 -7.57 -8.11
#